data_AF-A0A2T6ZHI1-F1
#
_entry.id   AF-A0A2T6ZHI1-F1
#
_cell.length_a   1.000
_cell.length_b   1.000
_cell.length_c   1.000
_cell.angle_alpha   90.00
_cell.angle_beta   90.00
_cell.angle_gamma   90.00
#
_symmetry.space_group_name_H-M   'P 1'
#
loop_
_entity.id
_entity.type
_entity.pdbx_description
1 polymer ?
#
loop_
_entity_poly.entity_id
_entity_poly.type
_entity_poly.pdbx_seq_one_letter_code
_entity_poly.pdbx_strand_id
1 'polypeptide(L)'
;MSTPPPPEDPGLLRWTLSFILVGMAWGLTNPFIRKAAIEYNPPKRAILENPRNGVLKGWVLKAAFATYDLLRRPAYAVPLLINLTGSVWFFLLIGGAELSLTVPIVNSLAFLFTVLGDWLAVGKKVHKDTWIGMALVLGGIGLCVHSKQ
;
A
#
# COMPACT_ATOMS: atom_id res chain seq x y z
N MET A 1 11.34 42.97 11.08
CA MET A 1 11.31 41.50 11.14
C MET A 1 9.92 41.07 10.68
N SER A 2 9.78 40.69 9.40
CA SER A 2 8.48 40.29 8.84
C SER A 2 8.15 38.89 9.33
N THR A 3 7.08 38.76 10.11
CA THR A 3 6.50 37.46 10.48
C THR A 3 6.19 36.69 9.20
N PRO A 4 6.62 35.42 9.06
CA PRO A 4 6.23 34.62 7.91
C PRO A 4 4.70 34.52 7.85
N PRO A 5 4.10 34.50 6.65
CA PRO A 5 2.66 34.33 6.53
C PRO A 5 2.24 33.03 7.23
N PRO A 6 1.07 33.00 7.89
CA PRO A 6 0.55 31.77 8.46
C PRO A 6 0.50 30.71 7.35
N PRO A 7 0.87 29.45 7.63
CA PRO A 7 0.83 28.39 6.63
C PRO A 7 -0.59 28.33 6.05
N GLU A 8 -0.70 28.41 4.73
CA GLU A 8 -1.99 28.28 4.04
C GLU A 8 -2.55 26.89 4.33
N ASP A 9 -3.60 26.81 5.15
CA ASP A 9 -4.29 25.56 5.41
C ASP A 9 -4.81 25.01 4.07
N PRO A 10 -4.29 23.86 3.59
CA PRO A 10 -4.84 23.24 2.40
C PRO A 10 -6.21 22.71 2.82
N GLY A 11 -7.27 23.49 2.57
CA GLY A 11 -8.59 23.27 3.16
C GLY A 11 -9.10 21.83 3.12
N LEU A 12 -10.05 21.49 3.99
CA LEU A 12 -10.56 20.13 4.29
C LEU A 12 -10.55 19.13 3.11
N LEU A 13 -11.02 19.56 1.93
CA LEU A 13 -11.06 18.74 0.72
C LEU A 13 -9.69 18.21 0.28
N ARG A 14 -8.62 19.02 0.38
CA ARG A 14 -7.24 18.60 0.04
C ARG A 14 -6.72 17.55 1.01
N TRP A 15 -7.01 17.70 2.30
CA TRP A 15 -6.69 16.68 3.30
C TRP A 15 -7.43 15.37 3.03
N THR A 16 -8.74 15.44 2.78
CA THR A 16 -9.55 14.26 2.45
C THR A 16 -9.03 13.56 1.20
N LEU A 17 -8.75 14.30 0.11
CA LEU A 17 -8.19 13.73 -1.11
C LEU A 17 -6.83 13.07 -0.85
N SER A 18 -5.99 13.69 -0.03
CA SER A 18 -4.68 13.14 0.30
C SER A 18 -4.80 11.82 1.08
N PHE A 19 -5.71 11.73 2.06
CA PHE A 19 -5.99 10.48 2.78
C PHE A 19 -6.52 9.38 1.86
N ILE A 20 -7.41 9.73 0.93
CA ILE A 20 -7.94 8.81 -0.08
C ILE A 20 -6.81 8.30 -0.99
N LEU A 21 -5.96 9.19 -1.49
CA LEU A 21 -4.85 8.83 -2.38
C LEU A 21 -3.84 7.91 -1.68
N VAL A 22 -3.48 8.20 -0.44
CA VAL A 22 -2.57 7.34 0.34
C VAL A 22 -3.21 5.99 0.63
N GLY A 23 -4.47 5.99 1.09
CA GLY A 23 -5.22 4.75 1.32
C GLY A 23 -5.33 3.90 0.05
N MET A 24 -5.52 4.55 -1.11
CA MET A 24 -5.57 3.89 -2.41
C MET A 24 -4.21 3.32 -2.82
N ALA A 25 -3.14 4.11 -2.66
CA ALA A 25 -1.78 3.70 -2.99
C ALA A 25 -1.32 2.49 -2.17
N TRP A 26 -1.71 2.38 -0.90
CA TRP A 26 -1.44 1.19 -0.09
C TRP A 26 -2.43 0.06 -0.37
N GLY A 27 -3.73 0.35 -0.32
CA GLY A 27 -4.77 -0.66 -0.39
C GLY A 27 -4.84 -1.35 -1.75
N LEU A 28 -4.90 -0.58 -2.84
CA LEU A 28 -5.04 -1.19 -4.17
C LEU A 28 -3.77 -1.93 -4.60
N THR A 29 -2.57 -1.50 -4.21
CA THR A 29 -1.34 -2.11 -4.72
C THR A 29 -1.05 -3.46 -4.08
N ASN A 30 -1.39 -3.64 -2.80
CA ASN A 30 -1.10 -4.86 -2.04
C ASN A 30 -1.63 -6.16 -2.72
N PRO A 31 -2.90 -6.24 -3.15
CA PRO A 31 -3.42 -7.38 -3.91
C PRO A 31 -2.65 -7.68 -5.21
N PHE A 32 -2.26 -6.64 -5.95
CA PHE A 32 -1.54 -6.80 -7.22
C PHE A 32 -0.10 -7.27 -6.99
N ILE A 33 0.59 -6.74 -5.98
CA ILE A 33 1.91 -7.20 -5.54
C ILE A 33 1.83 -8.69 -5.17
N ARG A 34 0.82 -9.07 -4.37
CA ARG A 34 0.59 -10.45 -3.97
C ARG A 34 0.32 -11.35 -5.16
N LYS A 35 -0.54 -10.93 -6.10
CA LYS A 35 -0.84 -11.67 -7.33
C LYS A 35 0.43 -11.89 -8.17
N ALA A 36 1.18 -10.82 -8.43
CA ALA A 36 2.41 -10.88 -9.22
C ALA A 36 3.49 -11.75 -8.56
N ALA A 37 3.55 -11.79 -7.23
CA ALA A 37 4.45 -12.67 -6.49
C ALA A 37 4.04 -14.15 -6.54
N ILE A 38 2.73 -14.46 -6.54
CA ILE A 38 2.24 -15.85 -6.67
C ILE A 38 2.44 -16.38 -8.09
N GLU A 39 2.23 -15.54 -9.10
CA GLU A 39 2.46 -15.90 -10.51
C GLU A 39 3.95 -15.94 -10.89
N TYR A 40 4.85 -15.59 -9.96
CA TYR A 40 6.28 -15.64 -10.18
C TYR A 40 6.82 -17.06 -10.08
N ASN A 41 7.18 -17.63 -11.24
CA ASN A 41 7.98 -18.84 -11.31
C ASN A 41 9.47 -18.49 -11.51
N PRO A 42 10.37 -18.78 -10.54
CA PRO A 42 11.77 -18.42 -10.63
C PRO A 42 12.49 -19.22 -11.74
N PRO A 43 13.26 -18.57 -12.62
CA PRO A 43 14.03 -19.27 -13.64
C PRO A 43 15.10 -20.16 -13.01
N LYS A 44 15.24 -21.39 -13.50
CA LYS A 44 16.32 -22.29 -13.08
C LYS A 44 17.65 -21.74 -13.59
N ARG A 45 18.57 -21.40 -12.68
CA ARG A 45 19.91 -20.90 -13.01
C ARG A 45 20.95 -21.88 -12.48
N ALA A 46 21.86 -22.32 -13.36
CA ALA A 46 22.93 -23.27 -13.01
C ALA A 46 23.80 -22.78 -11.83
N ILE A 47 23.97 -21.47 -11.65
CA ILE A 47 24.73 -20.88 -10.53
C ILE A 47 24.04 -21.10 -9.17
N LEU A 48 22.73 -21.32 -9.15
CA LEU A 48 21.91 -21.59 -7.95
C LEU A 48 21.86 -23.08 -7.59
N GLU A 49 22.16 -23.96 -8.55
CA GLU A 49 22.20 -25.42 -8.40
C GLU A 49 23.62 -25.95 -8.13
N ASN A 50 24.64 -25.08 -8.17
CA ASN A 50 26.02 -25.48 -7.92
C ASN A 50 26.19 -25.98 -6.46
N PRO A 51 26.47 -27.28 -6.23
CA PRO A 51 26.59 -27.85 -4.89
C PRO A 51 27.81 -27.32 -4.11
N ARG A 52 28.72 -26.62 -4.80
CA ARG A 52 29.93 -26.03 -4.25
C ARG A 52 29.67 -24.70 -3.53
N ASN A 53 28.48 -24.13 -3.68
CA ASN A 53 28.06 -22.95 -2.91
C ASN A 53 27.60 -23.41 -1.52
N GLY A 54 28.24 -22.91 -0.46
CA GLY A 54 27.75 -23.14 0.90
C GLY A 54 26.29 -22.70 1.04
N VAL A 55 25.54 -23.37 1.93
CA VAL A 55 24.08 -23.19 2.11
C VAL A 55 23.69 -21.72 2.21
N LEU A 56 24.45 -20.93 2.98
CA LEU A 56 24.23 -19.49 3.14
C LEU A 56 24.39 -18.72 1.82
N LYS A 57 25.48 -18.97 1.08
CA LYS A 57 25.76 -18.31 -0.19
C LYS A 57 24.70 -18.65 -1.24
N GLY A 58 24.28 -19.92 -1.30
CA GLY A 58 23.19 -20.37 -2.15
C GLY A 58 21.87 -19.66 -1.83
N TRP A 59 21.52 -19.51 -0.55
CA TRP A 59 20.32 -18.80 -0.11
C TRP A 59 20.37 -17.31 -0.47
N VAL A 60 21.50 -16.63 -0.22
CA VAL A 60 21.69 -15.20 -0.57
C VAL A 60 21.57 -14.98 -2.08
N LEU A 61 22.24 -15.80 -2.89
CA LEU A 61 22.14 -15.70 -4.36
C LEU A 61 20.72 -15.98 -4.86
N LYS A 62 20.03 -16.98 -4.29
CA LYS A 62 18.62 -17.25 -4.62
C LYS A 62 17.73 -16.04 -4.32
N ALA A 63 17.88 -15.44 -3.13
CA ALA A 63 17.14 -14.26 -2.74
C ALA A 63 17.45 -13.07 -3.66
N ALA A 64 18.72 -12.77 -3.90
CA ALA A 64 19.14 -11.65 -4.73
C ALA A 64 18.61 -11.76 -6.17
N PHE A 65 18.72 -12.94 -6.79
CA PHE A 65 18.19 -13.13 -8.15
C PHE A 65 16.67 -13.13 -8.18
N ALA A 66 16.00 -13.73 -7.20
CA ALA A 66 14.55 -13.68 -7.13
C ALA A 66 14.03 -12.25 -6.99
N THR A 67 14.63 -11.45 -6.10
CA THR A 67 14.29 -10.04 -5.93
C THR A 67 14.56 -9.24 -7.20
N TYR A 68 15.72 -9.43 -7.84
CA TYR A 68 16.05 -8.75 -9.10
C TYR A 68 15.05 -9.10 -10.22
N ASP A 69 14.72 -10.37 -10.39
CA ASP A 69 13.79 -10.82 -11.43
C ASP A 69 12.36 -10.33 -11.17
N LEU A 70 11.95 -10.27 -9.90
CA LEU A 70 10.63 -9.77 -9.51
C LEU A 70 10.53 -8.25 -9.73
N LEU A 71 11.56 -7.49 -9.32
CA LEU A 71 11.63 -6.04 -9.53
C LEU A 71 11.73 -5.65 -11.02
N ARG A 72 12.24 -6.53 -11.87
CA ARG A 72 12.29 -6.28 -13.32
C ARG A 72 10.93 -6.45 -13.99
N ARG A 73 9.96 -7.11 -13.35
CA ARG A 73 8.61 -7.31 -13.89
C ARG A 73 7.75 -6.08 -13.62
N PRO A 74 7.18 -5.43 -14.65
CA PRO A 74 6.36 -4.23 -14.46
C PRO A 74 5.10 -4.52 -13.63
N ALA A 75 4.55 -5.74 -13.72
CA ALA A 75 3.40 -6.19 -12.94
C ALA A 75 3.66 -6.20 -11.41
N TYR A 76 4.92 -6.23 -10.97
CA TYR A 76 5.30 -6.14 -9.56
C TYR A 76 5.90 -4.76 -9.23
N ALA A 77 6.78 -4.25 -10.10
CA ALA A 77 7.48 -2.98 -9.90
C ALA A 77 6.53 -1.78 -9.85
N VAL A 78 5.54 -1.70 -10.75
CA VAL A 78 4.62 -0.56 -10.80
C VAL A 78 3.77 -0.48 -9.52
N PRO A 79 3.08 -1.54 -9.07
CA PRO A 79 2.38 -1.53 -7.79
C PRO A 79 3.30 -1.22 -6.60
N LEU A 80 4.52 -1.76 -6.59
CA LEU A 80 5.49 -1.51 -5.52
C LEU A 80 5.90 -0.03 -5.44
N LEU A 81 6.19 0.58 -6.58
CA LEU A 81 6.54 2.01 -6.63
C LEU A 81 5.39 2.88 -6.15
N ILE A 82 4.16 2.59 -6.58
CA ILE A 82 2.97 3.31 -6.10
C ILE A 82 2.83 3.14 -4.58
N ASN A 83 2.98 1.93 -4.07
CA ASN A 83 2.93 1.66 -2.63
C ASN A 83 3.96 2.49 -1.85
N LEU A 84 5.21 2.52 -2.33
CA LEU A 84 6.30 3.30 -1.73
C LEU A 84 6.03 4.80 -1.79
N THR A 85 5.51 5.32 -2.91
CA THR A 85 5.12 6.73 -2.99
C THR A 85 4.02 7.07 -1.99
N GLY A 86 3.05 6.16 -1.76
CA GLY A 86 2.04 6.31 -0.71
C GLY A 86 2.64 6.51 0.68
N SER A 87 3.70 5.78 1.01
CA SER A 87 4.41 5.93 2.29
C SER A 87 5.11 7.28 2.44
N VAL A 88 5.68 7.83 1.36
CA VAL A 88 6.27 9.18 1.36
C VAL A 88 5.19 10.23 1.62
N TRP A 89 4.05 10.15 0.91
CA TRP A 89 2.92 11.05 1.11
C TRP A 89 2.32 10.93 2.51
N PHE A 90 2.19 9.72 3.04
CA PHE A 90 1.73 9.48 4.41
C PHE A 90 2.63 10.15 5.45
N PHE A 91 3.94 10.04 5.28
CA PHE A 91 4.90 10.69 6.18
C PHE A 91 4.77 12.21 6.16
N LEU A 92 4.54 12.81 4.99
CA LEU A 92 4.28 14.25 4.86
C LEU A 92 2.95 14.66 5.52
N LEU A 93 1.90 13.85 5.40
CA LEU A 93 0.59 14.13 5.99
C LEU A 93 0.62 14.13 7.52
N ILE A 94 1.36 13.19 8.11
CA ILE A 94 1.58 13.13 9.55
C ILE A 94 2.26 14.40 10.09
N GLY A 95 3.09 15.06 9.29
CA GLY A 95 3.77 16.29 9.67
C GLY A 95 2.84 17.51 9.80
N GLY A 96 1.65 17.47 9.20
CA GLY A 96 0.70 18.60 9.18
C GLY A 96 -0.70 18.31 9.70
N ALA A 97 -1.11 17.04 9.79
CA ALA A 97 -2.39 16.64 10.36
C ALA A 97 -2.20 15.91 11.70
N GLU A 98 -3.23 15.95 12.54
CA GLU A 98 -3.20 15.24 13.82
C GLU A 98 -3.03 13.73 13.61
N LEU A 99 -1.92 13.22 14.13
CA LEU A 99 -1.52 11.81 14.10
C LEU A 99 -2.65 10.87 14.54
N SER A 100 -3.36 11.22 15.60
CA SER A 100 -4.42 10.40 16.19
C SER A 100 -5.62 10.17 15.25
N LEU A 101 -5.85 11.09 14.31
CA LEU A 101 -6.96 10.99 13.36
C LEU A 101 -6.51 10.40 12.02
N THR A 102 -5.34 10.83 11.54
CA THR A 102 -4.81 10.46 10.23
C THR A 102 -4.57 8.96 10.13
N VAL A 103 -4.01 8.34 11.18
CA VAL A 103 -3.66 6.92 11.16
C VAL A 103 -4.90 6.02 11.06
N PRO A 104 -5.94 6.16 11.90
CA PRO A 104 -7.16 5.36 11.79
C PRO A 104 -7.88 5.53 10.44
N ILE A 105 -7.96 6.76 9.92
CA ILE A 105 -8.65 7.04 8.64
C ILE A 105 -7.90 6.38 7.48
N VAL A 106 -6.58 6.63 7.35
CA VAL A 106 -5.80 6.08 6.24
C VAL A 106 -5.77 4.55 6.29
N ASN A 107 -5.62 3.96 7.47
CA ASN A 107 -5.62 2.50 7.62
C ASN A 107 -6.98 1.89 7.25
N SER A 108 -8.08 2.54 7.63
CA SER A 108 -9.44 2.13 7.27
C SER A 108 -9.68 2.23 5.76
N LEU A 109 -9.24 3.33 5.13
CA LEU A 109 -9.28 3.50 3.67
C LEU A 109 -8.42 2.45 2.96
N ALA A 110 -7.22 2.19 3.46
CA ALA A 110 -6.33 1.16 2.90
C ALA A 110 -6.98 -0.23 2.95
N PHE A 111 -7.69 -0.57 4.03
CA PHE A 111 -8.48 -1.80 4.09
C PHE A 111 -9.58 -1.83 3.03
N LEU A 112 -10.39 -0.77 2.90
CA LEU A 112 -11.43 -0.67 1.87
C LEU A 112 -10.86 -0.85 0.46
N PHE A 113 -9.77 -0.15 0.16
CA PHE A 113 -9.08 -0.27 -1.11
C PHE A 113 -8.41 -1.63 -1.30
N THR A 114 -7.97 -2.31 -0.24
CA THR A 114 -7.46 -3.69 -0.36
C THR A 114 -8.57 -4.64 -0.81
N VAL A 115 -9.76 -4.53 -0.24
CA VAL A 115 -10.92 -5.32 -0.65
C VAL A 115 -11.28 -5.06 -2.12
N LEU A 116 -11.31 -3.79 -2.52
CA LEU A 116 -11.54 -3.40 -3.92
C LEU A 116 -10.44 -3.91 -4.84
N GLY A 117 -9.18 -3.83 -4.42
CA GLY A 117 -8.02 -4.31 -5.15
C GLY A 117 -8.03 -5.83 -5.30
N ASP A 118 -8.45 -6.58 -4.29
CA ASP A 118 -8.60 -8.04 -4.36
C ASP A 118 -9.71 -8.43 -5.36
N TRP A 119 -10.82 -7.68 -5.35
CA TRP A 119 -11.88 -7.84 -6.33
C TRP A 119 -11.37 -7.57 -7.76
N LEU A 120 -10.63 -6.47 -7.96
CA LEU A 120 -10.08 -6.09 -9.27
C LEU A 120 -8.96 -7.02 -9.76
N ALA A 121 -8.04 -7.41 -8.88
CA ALA A 121 -6.86 -8.19 -9.23
C ALA A 121 -7.20 -9.67 -9.48
N VAL A 122 -8.11 -10.24 -8.68
CA VAL A 122 -8.41 -11.69 -8.69
C VAL A 122 -9.78 -11.99 -9.30
N GLY A 123 -10.67 -11.01 -9.44
CA GLY A 123 -12.02 -11.20 -9.98
C GLY A 123 -12.96 -12.01 -9.07
N LYS A 124 -12.58 -12.23 -7.80
CA LYS A 124 -13.38 -13.02 -6.86
C LYS A 124 -14.62 -12.24 -6.45
N LYS A 125 -15.81 -12.84 -6.59
CA LYS A 125 -17.07 -12.21 -6.17
C LYS A 125 -17.01 -11.84 -4.69
N VAL A 126 -17.28 -10.57 -4.38
CA VAL A 126 -17.33 -10.05 -3.01
C VAL A 126 -18.52 -10.70 -2.28
N HIS A 127 -18.26 -11.34 -1.14
CA HIS A 127 -19.29 -12.00 -0.34
C HIS A 127 -20.11 -10.97 0.46
N LYS A 128 -21.32 -11.35 0.90
CA LYS A 128 -22.22 -10.45 1.66
C LYS A 128 -21.59 -9.93 2.95
N ASP A 129 -20.81 -10.77 3.64
CA ASP A 129 -20.11 -10.39 4.87
C ASP A 129 -19.05 -9.30 4.65
N THR A 130 -18.38 -9.33 3.49
CA THR A 130 -17.40 -8.30 3.12
C THR A 130 -18.06 -6.94 2.91
N TRP A 131 -19.27 -6.90 2.35
CA TRP A 131 -20.05 -5.67 2.21
C TRP A 131 -20.46 -5.08 3.56
N ILE A 132 -20.85 -5.92 4.53
CA ILE A 132 -21.15 -5.49 5.90
C ILE A 132 -19.89 -4.90 6.55
N GLY A 133 -18.74 -5.55 6.38
CA GLY A 133 -17.45 -5.04 6.84
C GLY A 133 -17.12 -3.68 6.22
N MET A 134 -17.29 -3.53 4.91
CA MET A 134 -17.07 -2.23 4.23
C MET A 134 -17.98 -1.13 4.77
N ALA A 135 -19.26 -1.42 4.99
CA ALA A 135 -20.20 -0.46 5.54
C ALA A 135 -19.81 -0.02 6.97
N LEU A 136 -19.36 -0.97 7.81
CA LEU A 136 -18.92 -0.69 9.18
C LEU A 136 -17.63 0.16 9.19
N VAL A 137 -16.69 -0.11 8.28
CA VAL A 137 -15.47 0.70 8.12
C VAL A 137 -15.79 2.12 7.65
N LEU A 138 -16.68 2.27 6.67
CA LEU A 138 -17.16 3.59 6.24
C LEU A 138 -17.86 4.35 7.38
N GLY A 139 -18.66 3.65 8.19
CA GLY A 139 -19.26 4.20 9.40
C GLY A 139 -18.21 4.67 10.42
N GLY A 140 -17.16 3.87 10.64
CA GLY A 140 -16.03 4.23 11.51
C GLY A 140 -15.28 5.47 11.04
N ILE A 141 -14.99 5.58 9.73
CA ILE A 141 -14.38 6.78 9.15
C ILE A 141 -15.29 7.99 9.35
N GLY A 142 -16.59 7.85 9.12
CA GLY A 142 -17.59 8.90 9.34
C GLY A 142 -17.61 9.38 10.79
N LEU A 143 -17.55 8.47 11.76
CA LEU A 143 -17.46 8.79 13.19
C LEU A 143 -16.14 9.51 13.54
N CYS A 144 -15.01 9.06 12.99
CA CYS A 144 -13.72 9.74 13.18
C CYS A 144 -13.76 11.19 12.68
N VAL A 145 -14.37 11.42 11.51
CA VAL A 145 -14.53 12.77 10.95
C VAL A 145 -15.52 13.60 11.78
N HIS A 146 -16.65 13.03 12.19
CA HIS A 146 -17.66 13.73 12.98
C HIS A 146 -17.16 14.12 14.37
N SER A 147 -16.37 13.26 15.03
CA SER A 147 -15.77 13.55 16.35
C SER A 147 -14.82 14.75 16.33
N LYS A 148 -14.40 15.21 15.14
CA LYS A 148 -13.46 16.30 14.94
C LYS A 148 -14.12 17.63 14.60
N GLN A 149 -15.40 17.62 14.20
CA GLN A 149 -16.23 18.82 14.11
C GLN A 149 -16.68 19.24 15.51
#